data_AF-A0A4P5SXV9-F1
#
_entry.id   AF-A0A4P5SXV9-F1
#
_cell.length_a   1.000
_cell.length_b   1.000
_cell.length_c   1.000
_cell.angle_alpha   90.00
_cell.angle_beta   90.00
_cell.angle_gamma   90.00
#
_symmetry.space_group_name_H-M   'P 1'
#
loop_
_entity.id
_entity.type
_entity.pdbx_description
1 polymer ?
#
loop_
_entity_poly.entity_id
_entity_poly.type
_entity_poly.pdbx_seq_one_letter_code
_entity_poly.pdbx_strand_id
1 'polypeptide(L)'
;MIRYPNALDEIETAVSAEAKGWLKKAQTRTSLFAKLGRYTNEIEATTGKKKKLSDFWGDVKPLDMRRQYNKCVYCETRLEGGAAGNIQWDLEHFRPKSAVSRWPTAKSTLLYDFDMGGSAATDYYLLAYHLHNYAAACKTCNSPYKSDHFPIGGERIFGLAHPDDYVGEKALLVYPLGNGDDDPEDLITFTGERAEPKYTKEQDLHKWRRGRVMNDFFDLNRDGLQAQRAAWLLAVWSNRLLADKGEPFALKSLERLRSPRIPYSNCTKCFLDMCSANRPNAERLIPILEEIVRISEDG
;
A
#
# COMPACT_ATOMS: atom_id res chain seq x y z
N MET A 1 2.55 -4.18 -6.67
CA MET A 1 2.68 -4.16 -5.20
C MET A 1 3.54 -5.34 -4.78
N ILE A 2 4.34 -5.21 -3.71
CA ILE A 2 5.19 -6.29 -3.19
C ILE A 2 5.04 -6.45 -1.67
N ARG A 3 5.41 -7.61 -1.14
CA ARG A 3 5.57 -7.84 0.30
C ARG A 3 6.85 -7.21 0.85
N TYR A 4 6.78 -6.78 2.11
CA TYR A 4 7.91 -6.35 2.94
C TYR A 4 8.05 -7.29 4.15
N PRO A 5 8.63 -8.50 3.97
CA PRO A 5 8.46 -9.62 4.90
C PRO A 5 9.03 -9.38 6.30
N ASN A 6 10.09 -8.57 6.43
CA ASN A 6 10.75 -8.29 7.70
C ASN A 6 10.42 -6.89 8.23
N ALA A 7 9.58 -6.11 7.54
CA ALA A 7 9.42 -4.69 7.85
C ALA A 7 8.84 -4.45 9.24
N LEU A 8 7.91 -5.29 9.72
CA LEU A 8 7.31 -5.13 11.06
C LEU A 8 8.38 -5.26 12.15
N ASP A 9 9.10 -6.38 12.18
CA ASP A 9 10.15 -6.63 13.18
C ASP A 9 11.26 -5.54 13.12
N GLU A 10 11.63 -5.13 11.91
CA GLU A 10 12.60 -4.05 11.71
C GLU A 10 12.09 -2.69 12.18
N ILE A 11 10.79 -2.39 12.01
CA ILE A 11 10.16 -1.16 12.48
C ILE A 11 10.07 -1.18 14.01
N GLU A 12 9.60 -2.26 14.63
CA GLU A 12 9.52 -2.36 16.09
C GLU A 12 10.87 -2.19 16.77
N THR A 13 11.90 -2.86 16.21
CA THR A 13 13.28 -2.72 16.66
C THR A 13 13.76 -1.29 16.51
N ALA A 14 13.49 -0.65 15.37
CA ALA A 14 13.87 0.73 15.11
C ALA A 14 13.14 1.73 16.01
N VAL A 15 11.84 1.55 16.27
CA VAL A 15 11.05 2.41 17.16
C VAL A 15 11.61 2.34 18.58
N SER A 16 11.94 1.15 19.05
CA SER A 16 12.55 0.93 20.36
C SER A 16 13.91 1.62 20.51
N ALA A 17 14.71 1.63 19.44
CA ALA A 17 16.05 2.21 19.44
C ALA A 17 16.07 3.73 19.18
N GLU A 18 15.28 4.21 18.20
CA GLU A 18 15.36 5.55 17.63
C GLU A 18 14.28 6.50 18.20
N ALA A 19 13.10 5.99 18.60
CA ALA A 19 11.96 6.78 19.07
C ALA A 19 11.66 6.55 20.57
N LYS A 20 12.64 6.90 21.42
CA LYS A 20 12.58 6.65 22.87
C LYS A 20 11.29 7.16 23.50
N GLY A 21 10.59 6.27 24.22
CA GLY A 21 9.34 6.59 24.93
C GLY A 21 8.09 6.57 24.05
N TRP A 22 8.21 6.40 22.73
CA TRP A 22 7.06 6.33 21.82
C TRP A 22 6.11 5.19 22.19
N LEU A 23 6.64 3.97 22.44
CA LEU A 23 5.83 2.80 22.81
C LEU A 23 5.04 3.03 24.11
N LYS A 24 5.68 3.62 25.14
CA LYS A 24 5.00 3.96 26.40
C LYS A 24 3.89 5.00 26.19
N LYS A 25 4.13 5.98 25.31
CA LYS A 25 3.14 7.02 24.95
C LYS A 25 1.98 6.42 24.16
N ALA A 26 2.26 5.52 23.21
CA ALA A 26 1.28 4.76 22.44
C ALA A 26 0.40 3.90 23.36
N GLN A 27 0.99 3.15 24.29
CA GLN A 27 0.25 2.36 25.28
C GLN A 27 -0.64 3.24 26.15
N THR A 28 -0.11 4.36 26.67
CA THR A 28 -0.89 5.31 27.48
C THR A 28 -2.08 5.87 26.70
N ARG A 29 -1.88 6.20 25.42
CA ARG A 29 -2.94 6.73 24.56
C ARG A 29 -3.99 5.68 24.22
N THR A 30 -3.57 4.44 23.96
CA THR A 30 -4.46 3.30 23.69
C THR A 30 -5.33 3.00 24.91
N SER A 31 -4.75 2.97 26.12
CA SER A 31 -5.51 2.81 27.36
C SER A 31 -6.52 3.93 27.61
N LEU A 32 -6.20 5.17 27.21
CA LEU A 32 -7.16 6.27 27.26
C LEU A 32 -8.33 6.03 26.30
N PHE A 33 -8.06 5.63 25.06
CA PHE A 33 -9.13 5.34 24.09
C PHE A 33 -9.98 4.13 24.49
N ALA A 34 -9.38 3.10 25.10
CA ALA A 34 -10.11 1.98 25.69
C ALA A 34 -11.13 2.46 26.74
N LYS A 35 -10.74 3.38 27.64
CA LYS A 35 -11.64 3.96 28.65
C LYS A 35 -12.73 4.84 28.05
N LEU A 36 -12.43 5.56 26.96
CA LEU A 36 -13.38 6.47 26.32
C LEU A 36 -14.32 5.76 25.33
N GLY A 37 -13.99 4.54 24.90
CA GLY A 37 -14.74 3.82 23.86
C GLY A 37 -14.64 4.44 22.47
N ARG A 38 -13.68 5.35 22.23
CA ARG A 38 -13.50 6.05 20.95
C ARG A 38 -12.13 6.70 20.83
N TYR A 39 -11.73 6.98 19.59
CA TYR A 39 -10.64 7.90 19.29
C TYR A 39 -11.06 9.34 19.55
N THR A 40 -10.14 10.16 20.05
CA THR A 40 -10.36 11.59 20.24
C THR A 40 -9.06 12.37 20.24
N ASN A 41 -9.13 13.59 19.71
CA ASN A 41 -8.05 14.57 19.77
C ASN A 41 -8.25 15.62 20.87
N GLU A 42 -9.32 15.48 21.65
CA GLU A 42 -9.62 16.38 22.75
C GLU A 42 -10.21 15.60 23.93
N ILE A 43 -9.82 15.98 25.14
CA ILE A 43 -10.41 15.50 26.39
C ILE A 43 -10.77 16.68 27.29
N GLU A 44 -11.70 16.47 28.21
CA GLU A 44 -11.99 17.46 29.25
C GLU A 44 -10.91 17.40 30.33
N ALA A 45 -10.31 18.55 30.66
CA ALA A 45 -9.38 18.68 31.76
C ALA A 45 -10.13 18.77 33.09
N THR A 46 -9.44 18.52 34.20
CA THR A 46 -9.97 18.68 35.57
C THR A 46 -10.50 20.09 35.86
N THR A 47 -10.10 21.08 35.06
CA THR A 47 -10.55 22.48 35.14
C THR A 47 -11.84 22.76 34.34
N GLY A 48 -12.45 21.74 33.73
CA GLY A 48 -13.59 21.88 32.81
C GLY A 48 -13.23 22.42 31.42
N LYS A 49 -11.95 22.74 31.16
CA LYS A 49 -11.49 23.20 29.84
C LYS A 49 -11.16 22.02 28.94
N LYS A 50 -11.41 22.15 27.63
CA LYS A 50 -10.94 21.17 26.64
C LYS A 50 -9.42 21.21 26.52
N LYS A 51 -8.78 20.05 26.62
CA LYS A 51 -7.35 19.82 26.38
C LYS A 51 -7.19 19.09 25.06
N LYS A 52 -6.49 19.71 24.12
CA LYS A 52 -6.07 19.06 22.88
C LYS A 52 -5.02 18.00 23.17
N LEU A 53 -5.18 16.86 22.53
CA LEU A 53 -4.22 15.77 22.49
C LEU A 53 -3.49 15.83 21.17
N SER A 54 -2.19 16.10 21.18
CA SER A 54 -1.39 16.07 19.96
C SER A 54 -1.26 14.64 19.45
N ASP A 55 -1.28 14.52 18.14
CA ASP A 55 -0.94 13.29 17.44
C ASP A 55 0.58 13.14 17.35
N PHE A 56 1.06 11.90 17.37
CA PHE A 56 2.50 11.60 17.44
C PHE A 56 2.88 10.32 16.69
N TRP A 57 1.98 9.78 15.87
CA TRP A 57 2.34 8.69 14.96
C TRP A 57 3.33 9.16 13.88
N GLY A 58 3.32 10.45 13.53
CA GLY A 58 4.30 11.05 12.62
C GLY A 58 5.76 10.89 13.07
N ASP A 59 5.99 10.67 14.37
CA ASP A 59 7.34 10.50 14.93
C ASP A 59 8.03 9.22 14.43
N VAL A 60 7.27 8.18 14.05
CA VAL A 60 7.83 6.90 13.56
C VAL A 60 7.84 6.79 12.03
N LYS A 61 7.16 7.71 11.33
CA LYS A 61 7.04 7.72 9.87
C LYS A 61 8.36 7.54 9.10
N PRO A 62 9.49 8.19 9.47
CA PRO A 62 10.76 7.97 8.76
C PRO A 62 11.28 6.54 8.87
N LEU A 63 10.87 5.77 9.88
CA LEU A 63 11.27 4.38 10.08
C LEU A 63 10.56 3.49 9.06
N ASP A 64 9.23 3.60 8.96
CA ASP A 64 8.39 2.92 7.97
C ASP A 64 8.86 3.21 6.54
N MET A 65 9.07 4.49 6.21
CA MET A 65 9.54 4.92 4.89
C MET A 65 10.83 4.18 4.48
N ARG A 66 11.82 4.08 5.37
CA ARG A 66 13.10 3.41 5.08
C ARG A 66 12.93 1.91 4.87
N ARG A 67 12.09 1.26 5.68
CA ARG A 67 11.85 -0.20 5.62
C ARG A 67 11.01 -0.59 4.41
N GLN A 68 10.21 0.34 3.91
CA GLN A 68 9.48 0.21 2.65
C GLN A 68 10.25 0.71 1.41
N TYR A 69 11.57 0.89 1.54
CA TYR A 69 12.47 1.34 0.46
C TYR A 69 12.13 2.71 -0.13
N ASN A 70 11.47 3.56 0.65
CA ASN A 70 10.88 4.83 0.20
C ASN A 70 9.96 4.63 -1.02
N LYS A 71 9.18 3.54 -1.04
CA LYS A 71 8.09 3.31 -1.99
C LYS A 71 6.72 3.31 -1.32
N CYS A 72 5.74 3.91 -1.98
CA CYS A 72 4.36 3.83 -1.51
C CYS A 72 3.98 2.35 -1.41
N VAL A 73 3.43 1.98 -0.25
CA VAL A 73 3.05 0.60 0.02
C VAL A 73 2.07 0.03 -1.02
N TYR A 74 1.21 0.87 -1.59
CA TYR A 74 0.18 0.45 -2.54
C TYR A 74 0.62 0.59 -4.00
N CYS A 75 0.96 1.78 -4.47
CA CYS A 75 1.27 1.99 -5.90
C CYS A 75 2.73 1.77 -6.28
N GLU A 76 3.61 1.50 -5.31
CA GLU A 76 5.07 1.34 -5.47
C GLU A 76 5.82 2.54 -6.06
N THR A 77 5.16 3.69 -6.23
CA THR A 77 5.83 4.94 -6.61
C THR A 77 6.88 5.27 -5.56
N ARG A 78 8.11 5.51 -6.00
CA ARG A 78 9.19 5.98 -5.13
C ARG A 78 9.05 7.47 -4.93
N LEU A 79 9.13 7.90 -3.69
CA LEU A 79 9.11 9.32 -3.32
C LEU A 79 10.42 9.68 -2.64
N GLU A 80 10.64 10.98 -2.43
CA GLU A 80 11.81 11.45 -1.70
C GLU A 80 11.86 10.88 -0.28
N GLY A 81 13.05 10.50 0.19
CA GLY A 81 13.27 10.03 1.56
C GLY A 81 13.73 11.15 2.49
N GLY A 82 13.93 10.80 3.77
CA GLY A 82 14.52 11.70 4.75
C GLY A 82 13.67 12.94 5.05
N ALA A 83 14.33 14.04 5.42
CA ALA A 83 13.66 15.26 5.88
C ALA A 83 12.84 15.95 4.76
N ALA A 84 13.34 15.92 3.51
CA ALA A 84 12.66 16.51 2.35
C ALA A 84 11.40 15.73 1.93
N GLY A 85 11.41 14.40 2.13
CA GLY A 85 10.28 13.52 1.78
C GLY A 85 9.03 13.73 2.62
N ASN A 86 9.13 14.27 3.83
CA ASN A 86 8.04 14.28 4.82
C ASN A 86 6.72 14.90 4.31
N ILE A 87 6.76 15.75 3.29
CA ILE A 87 5.57 16.37 2.68
C ILE A 87 4.85 15.44 1.70
N GLN A 88 5.55 14.52 1.02
CA GLN A 88 4.99 13.66 -0.02
C GLN A 88 4.40 12.35 0.54
N TRP A 89 4.88 11.95 1.72
CA TRP A 89 4.44 10.78 2.44
C TRP A 89 3.30 11.07 3.40
N ASP A 90 2.51 10.06 3.68
CA ASP A 90 1.71 9.94 4.89
C ASP A 90 2.07 8.63 5.60
N LEU A 91 1.93 8.62 6.93
CA LEU A 91 1.89 7.37 7.67
C LEU A 91 0.43 6.96 7.77
N GLU A 92 0.08 5.91 7.05
CA GLU A 92 -1.29 5.48 6.88
C GLU A 92 -1.71 4.47 7.94
N HIS A 93 -2.93 4.61 8.44
CA HIS A 93 -3.64 3.63 9.27
C HIS A 93 -4.34 2.59 8.38
N PHE A 94 -3.82 1.35 8.30
CA PHE A 94 -4.42 0.29 7.48
C PHE A 94 -5.92 0.10 7.80
N ARG A 95 -6.25 -0.07 9.07
CA ARG A 95 -7.60 0.09 9.62
C ARG A 95 -7.79 1.53 10.13
N PRO A 96 -8.81 2.27 9.66
CA PRO A 96 -9.04 3.67 10.04
C PRO A 96 -9.17 3.84 11.55
N LYS A 97 -8.53 4.86 12.13
CA LYS A 97 -8.54 5.11 13.58
C LYS A 97 -9.87 5.62 14.17
N SER A 98 -10.84 5.98 13.34
CA SER A 98 -12.07 6.67 13.76
C SER A 98 -13.31 6.10 13.05
N ALA A 99 -14.01 6.90 12.25
CA ALA A 99 -15.14 6.42 11.48
C ALA A 99 -14.65 5.66 10.26
N VAL A 100 -15.48 4.76 9.75
CA VAL A 100 -15.33 4.11 8.46
C VAL A 100 -16.45 4.60 7.54
N SER A 101 -16.08 5.15 6.39
CA SER A 101 -17.04 5.47 5.34
C SER A 101 -17.18 4.30 4.36
N ARG A 102 -18.40 4.03 3.90
CA ARG A 102 -18.67 3.01 2.87
C ARG A 102 -17.86 3.26 1.59
N TRP A 103 -17.33 2.19 1.03
CA TRP A 103 -16.71 2.16 -0.30
C TRP A 103 -17.28 0.98 -1.12
N PRO A 104 -17.52 1.13 -2.44
CA PRO A 104 -17.48 2.38 -3.20
C PRO A 104 -18.49 3.42 -2.71
N THR A 105 -18.19 4.69 -2.94
CA THR A 105 -19.11 5.79 -2.59
C THR A 105 -20.33 5.78 -3.52
N ALA A 106 -21.42 6.44 -3.12
CA ALA A 106 -22.64 6.54 -3.94
C ALA A 106 -22.43 7.22 -5.30
N LYS A 107 -21.30 7.92 -5.51
CA LYS A 107 -20.93 8.56 -6.78
C LYS A 107 -20.06 7.67 -7.66
N SER A 108 -19.59 6.52 -7.15
CA SER A 108 -18.76 5.61 -7.90
C SER A 108 -19.57 4.87 -8.97
N THR A 109 -18.95 4.63 -10.13
CA THR A 109 -19.48 3.78 -11.20
C THR A 109 -19.09 2.31 -11.02
N LEU A 110 -18.29 1.97 -9.99
CA LEU A 110 -17.84 0.61 -9.73
C LEU A 110 -18.99 -0.23 -9.18
N LEU A 111 -19.16 -1.42 -9.75
CA LEU A 111 -20.22 -2.37 -9.37
C LEU A 111 -19.61 -3.69 -8.89
N TYR A 112 -20.07 -4.15 -7.74
CA TYR A 112 -19.68 -5.43 -7.14
C TYR A 112 -20.92 -6.28 -6.86
N ASP A 113 -20.81 -7.57 -7.14
CA ASP A 113 -21.81 -8.59 -6.84
C ASP A 113 -21.62 -9.20 -5.44
N PHE A 114 -20.90 -8.50 -4.57
CA PHE A 114 -20.62 -8.91 -3.19
C PHE A 114 -20.58 -7.71 -2.25
N ASP A 115 -20.81 -7.97 -0.97
CA ASP A 115 -20.76 -6.95 0.07
C ASP A 115 -19.31 -6.48 0.32
N MET A 116 -19.19 -5.18 0.56
CA MET A 116 -17.94 -4.45 0.78
C MET A 116 -17.85 -3.92 2.22
N GLY A 117 -18.85 -4.22 3.05
CA GLY A 117 -18.99 -3.67 4.38
C GLY A 117 -19.61 -2.28 4.38
N GLY A 118 -20.42 -2.00 5.41
CA GLY A 118 -21.04 -0.71 5.63
C GLY A 118 -20.11 0.34 6.26
N SER A 119 -20.63 1.56 6.36
CA SER A 119 -20.06 2.61 7.20
C SER A 119 -20.23 2.26 8.68
N ALA A 120 -19.35 2.79 9.53
CA ALA A 120 -19.50 2.70 10.97
C ALA A 120 -18.76 3.83 11.70
N ALA A 121 -19.22 4.18 12.89
CA ALA A 121 -18.99 5.50 13.48
C ALA A 121 -17.74 5.61 14.37
N THR A 122 -17.29 4.52 15.00
CA THR A 122 -16.26 4.55 16.04
C THR A 122 -15.47 3.25 16.10
N ASP A 123 -14.67 2.99 15.08
CA ASP A 123 -14.08 1.67 14.88
C ASP A 123 -12.55 1.74 14.88
N TYR A 124 -11.93 0.64 15.31
CA TYR A 124 -10.48 0.45 15.38
C TYR A 124 -9.69 1.52 16.15
N TYR A 125 -10.33 2.29 17.03
CA TYR A 125 -9.66 3.32 17.83
C TYR A 125 -8.53 2.78 18.72
N LEU A 126 -8.55 1.49 19.05
CA LEU A 126 -7.46 0.81 19.77
C LEU A 126 -6.23 0.59 18.88
N LEU A 127 -6.39 0.57 17.56
CA LEU A 127 -5.31 0.42 16.59
C LEU A 127 -4.70 1.76 16.17
N ALA A 128 -5.20 2.88 16.68
CA ALA A 128 -4.76 4.22 16.29
C ALA A 128 -3.26 4.46 16.53
N TYR A 129 -2.65 3.73 17.47
CA TYR A 129 -1.22 3.80 17.81
C TYR A 129 -0.51 2.44 17.77
N HIS A 130 -1.06 1.46 17.03
CA HIS A 130 -0.47 0.14 16.88
C HIS A 130 0.48 0.12 15.68
N LEU A 131 1.74 -0.32 15.86
CA LEU A 131 2.73 -0.32 14.77
C LEU A 131 2.32 -1.20 13.59
N HIS A 132 1.68 -2.35 13.85
CA HIS A 132 1.16 -3.24 12.80
C HIS A 132 -0.10 -2.73 12.10
N ASN A 133 -0.55 -1.51 12.43
CA ASN A 133 -1.60 -0.82 11.71
C ASN A 133 -1.05 0.32 10.84
N TYR A 134 0.27 0.49 10.76
CA TYR A 134 0.91 1.55 9.99
C TYR A 134 1.53 1.09 8.69
N ALA A 135 1.45 1.92 7.66
CA ALA A 135 2.26 1.78 6.46
C ALA A 135 2.59 3.13 5.84
N ALA A 136 3.78 3.30 5.28
CA ALA A 136 4.14 4.49 4.53
C ALA A 136 3.46 4.48 3.14
N ALA A 137 2.59 5.45 2.89
CA ALA A 137 1.88 5.59 1.62
C ALA A 137 2.10 6.98 1.01
N CYS A 138 1.95 7.09 -0.31
CA CYS A 138 1.91 8.40 -0.96
C CYS A 138 0.60 9.11 -0.62
N LYS A 139 0.62 10.44 -0.61
CA LYS A 139 -0.59 11.25 -0.40
C LYS A 139 -1.75 10.88 -1.30
N THR A 140 -1.49 10.55 -2.56
CA THR A 140 -2.55 10.13 -3.50
C THR A 140 -3.24 8.84 -3.06
N CYS A 141 -2.51 7.79 -2.69
CA CYS A 141 -3.13 6.56 -2.21
C CYS A 141 -3.79 6.75 -0.85
N ASN A 142 -3.20 7.59 0.01
CA ASN A 142 -3.66 7.77 1.37
C ASN A 142 -4.88 8.68 1.51
N SER A 143 -4.81 9.89 0.95
CA SER A 143 -5.76 10.96 1.24
C SER A 143 -7.06 10.84 0.41
N PRO A 144 -7.04 10.89 -0.94
CA PRO A 144 -8.26 10.82 -1.73
C PRO A 144 -8.77 9.39 -1.97
N TYR A 145 -7.89 8.38 -2.11
CA TYR A 145 -8.34 7.00 -2.36
C TYR A 145 -8.72 6.30 -1.06
N LYS A 146 -7.78 6.14 -0.12
CA LYS A 146 -8.04 5.40 1.11
C LYS A 146 -8.88 6.17 2.11
N SER A 147 -8.50 7.40 2.47
CA SER A 147 -9.23 8.24 3.44
C SER A 147 -9.60 7.41 4.70
N ASP A 148 -10.88 7.31 4.99
CA ASP A 148 -11.52 6.54 6.05
C ASP A 148 -12.27 5.32 5.49
N HIS A 149 -11.97 4.89 4.27
CA HIS A 149 -12.55 3.71 3.65
C HIS A 149 -11.77 2.44 4.03
N PHE A 150 -12.52 1.39 4.41
CA PHE A 150 -11.95 0.07 4.71
C PHE A 150 -12.92 -1.04 4.30
N PRO A 151 -12.85 -1.49 3.04
CA PRO A 151 -13.71 -2.54 2.53
C PRO A 151 -13.37 -3.91 3.12
N ILE A 152 -14.42 -4.65 3.48
CA ILE A 152 -14.33 -5.97 4.11
C ILE A 152 -15.30 -6.95 3.42
N GLY A 153 -14.98 -8.24 3.43
CA GLY A 153 -15.82 -9.29 2.85
C GLY A 153 -16.54 -10.16 3.88
N GLY A 154 -16.29 -9.95 5.18
CA GLY A 154 -16.94 -10.61 6.31
C GLY A 154 -17.71 -9.62 7.18
N GLU A 155 -17.93 -9.99 8.44
CA GLU A 155 -18.54 -9.09 9.43
C GLU A 155 -17.49 -8.15 10.01
N ARG A 156 -17.86 -6.88 10.22
CA ARG A 156 -16.97 -5.91 10.86
C ARG A 156 -16.83 -6.26 12.35
N ILE A 157 -15.59 -6.33 12.83
CA ILE A 157 -15.28 -6.66 14.22
C ILE A 157 -14.78 -5.39 14.91
N PHE A 158 -15.04 -5.25 16.21
CA PHE A 158 -14.69 -4.04 16.98
C PHE A 158 -14.03 -4.37 18.31
N GLY A 159 -13.36 -3.37 18.87
CA GLY A 159 -12.86 -3.41 20.26
C GLY A 159 -11.65 -4.31 20.48
N LEU A 160 -10.99 -4.79 19.42
CA LEU A 160 -9.77 -5.60 19.53
C LEU A 160 -8.53 -4.71 19.44
N ALA A 161 -7.51 -5.04 20.23
CA ALA A 161 -6.32 -4.23 20.41
C ALA A 161 -5.17 -4.61 19.48
N HIS A 162 -5.24 -5.78 18.80
CA HIS A 162 -4.22 -6.25 17.88
C HIS A 162 -4.82 -6.48 16.47
N PRO A 163 -4.14 -6.07 15.38
CA PRO A 163 -4.62 -6.27 14.00
C PRO A 163 -4.87 -7.75 13.64
N ASP A 164 -4.08 -8.67 14.19
CA ASP A 164 -4.19 -10.11 13.93
C ASP A 164 -5.50 -10.71 14.45
N ASP A 165 -6.17 -10.06 15.40
CA ASP A 165 -7.43 -10.57 15.93
C ASP A 165 -8.62 -10.34 14.98
N TYR A 166 -8.43 -9.59 13.89
CA TYR A 166 -9.47 -9.20 12.93
C TYR A 166 -9.58 -10.12 11.71
N VAL A 167 -9.06 -11.37 11.77
CA VAL A 167 -9.09 -12.32 10.62
C VAL A 167 -10.50 -12.52 10.06
N GLY A 168 -11.52 -12.54 10.92
CA GLY A 168 -12.91 -12.74 10.53
C GLY A 168 -13.52 -11.64 9.66
N GLU A 169 -12.95 -10.42 9.67
CA GLU A 169 -13.41 -9.34 8.80
C GLU A 169 -13.17 -9.63 7.32
N LYS A 170 -12.19 -10.48 6.99
CA LYS A 170 -11.77 -10.76 5.62
C LYS A 170 -11.56 -9.45 4.86
N ALA A 171 -10.63 -8.62 5.34
CA ALA A 171 -10.28 -7.35 4.69
C ALA A 171 -10.12 -7.55 3.18
N LEU A 172 -10.59 -6.60 2.38
CA LEU A 172 -10.45 -6.66 0.92
C LEU A 172 -9.22 -5.89 0.43
N LEU A 173 -8.66 -5.03 1.28
CA LEU A 173 -7.34 -4.45 1.09
C LEU A 173 -6.26 -5.38 1.64
N VAL A 174 -5.05 -5.31 1.08
CA VAL A 174 -3.88 -6.07 1.56
C VAL A 174 -2.97 -5.20 2.42
N TYR A 175 -2.49 -5.78 3.52
CA TYR A 175 -1.45 -5.20 4.37
C TYR A 175 -0.10 -5.91 4.12
N PRO A 176 0.83 -5.29 3.36
CA PRO A 176 1.98 -6.02 2.83
C PRO A 176 3.21 -6.00 3.75
N LEU A 177 3.11 -5.43 4.94
CA LEU A 177 4.21 -5.42 5.92
C LEU A 177 4.13 -6.71 6.75
N GLY A 178 5.24 -7.45 6.79
CA GLY A 178 5.29 -8.74 7.48
C GLY A 178 4.69 -9.88 6.66
N ASN A 179 4.31 -10.95 7.38
CA ASN A 179 3.80 -12.21 6.81
C ASN A 179 2.37 -12.55 7.26
N GLY A 180 1.68 -11.63 7.94
CA GLY A 180 0.34 -11.88 8.53
C GLY A 180 -0.84 -11.79 7.56
N ASP A 181 -0.62 -11.32 6.33
CA ASP A 181 -1.63 -11.21 5.27
C ASP A 181 -1.13 -11.85 3.95
N ASP A 182 -2.01 -12.01 2.95
CA ASP A 182 -1.69 -12.49 1.61
C ASP A 182 -0.53 -11.72 0.96
N ASP A 183 0.20 -12.40 0.06
CA ASP A 183 1.27 -11.73 -0.68
C ASP A 183 0.63 -10.86 -1.77
N PRO A 184 0.95 -9.56 -1.87
CA PRO A 184 0.44 -8.76 -2.96
C PRO A 184 0.82 -9.29 -4.36
N GLU A 185 1.97 -9.97 -4.50
CA GLU A 185 2.39 -10.62 -5.75
C GLU A 185 1.57 -11.89 -6.05
N ASP A 186 0.77 -12.37 -5.10
CA ASP A 186 -0.26 -13.39 -5.30
C ASP A 186 -1.64 -12.80 -5.59
N LEU A 187 -1.89 -11.53 -5.33
CA LEU A 187 -3.19 -10.91 -5.61
C LEU A 187 -3.19 -10.14 -6.93
N ILE A 188 -2.06 -9.52 -7.27
CA ILE A 188 -1.93 -8.60 -8.40
C ILE A 188 -0.79 -9.06 -9.30
N THR A 189 -1.08 -9.18 -10.58
CA THR A 189 -0.11 -9.38 -11.66
C THR A 189 -0.17 -8.22 -12.66
N PHE A 190 0.69 -8.25 -13.67
CA PHE A 190 0.80 -7.19 -14.66
C PHE A 190 0.90 -7.74 -16.08
N THR A 191 0.10 -7.17 -16.98
CA THR A 191 0.22 -7.32 -18.44
C THR A 191 0.71 -5.99 -18.99
N GLY A 192 2.01 -5.92 -19.30
CA GLY A 192 2.66 -4.63 -19.54
C GLY A 192 2.62 -3.75 -18.30
N GLU A 193 2.20 -2.51 -18.45
CA GLU A 193 2.06 -1.49 -17.40
C GLU A 193 0.79 -1.63 -16.54
N ARG A 194 -0.18 -2.42 -17.02
CA ARG A 194 -1.51 -2.55 -16.42
C ARG A 194 -1.52 -3.59 -15.31
N ALA A 195 -2.02 -3.19 -14.15
CA ALA A 195 -2.29 -4.06 -13.02
C ALA A 195 -3.59 -4.82 -13.22
N GLU A 196 -3.58 -6.12 -12.91
CA GLU A 196 -4.72 -7.03 -13.07
C GLU A 196 -4.79 -8.00 -11.87
N PRO A 197 -5.98 -8.49 -11.47
CA PRO A 197 -6.07 -9.59 -10.51
C PRO A 197 -5.35 -10.82 -11.05
N LYS A 198 -4.52 -11.47 -10.21
CA LYS A 198 -3.75 -12.66 -10.62
C LYS A 198 -4.64 -13.89 -10.83
N TYR A 199 -5.71 -14.00 -10.05
CA TYR A 199 -6.65 -15.10 -10.09
C TYR A 199 -7.94 -14.68 -10.78
N THR A 200 -8.62 -15.62 -11.44
CA THR A 200 -10.02 -15.43 -11.87
C THR A 200 -10.99 -15.77 -10.74
N LYS A 201 -12.26 -15.39 -10.90
CA LYS A 201 -13.33 -15.68 -9.94
C LYS A 201 -13.49 -17.19 -9.69
N GLU A 202 -13.27 -18.01 -10.71
CA GLU A 202 -13.41 -19.47 -10.70
C GLU A 202 -12.22 -20.17 -10.04
N GLN A 203 -11.02 -19.58 -10.12
CA GLN A 203 -9.80 -20.15 -9.55
C GLN A 203 -9.74 -19.95 -8.04
N ASP A 204 -9.95 -18.71 -7.59
CA ASP A 204 -9.98 -18.36 -6.17
C ASP A 204 -10.80 -17.08 -5.99
N LEU A 205 -12.05 -17.25 -5.57
CA LEU A 205 -12.99 -16.14 -5.38
C LEU A 205 -12.45 -15.08 -4.40
N HIS A 206 -11.79 -15.49 -3.32
CA HIS A 206 -11.33 -14.54 -2.31
C HIS A 206 -10.13 -13.73 -2.81
N LYS A 207 -9.13 -14.40 -3.39
CA LYS A 207 -7.96 -13.72 -3.97
C LYS A 207 -8.33 -12.85 -5.16
N TRP A 208 -9.26 -13.29 -6.03
CA TRP A 208 -9.78 -12.46 -7.11
C TRP A 208 -10.46 -11.20 -6.57
N ARG A 209 -11.32 -11.31 -5.55
CA ARG A 209 -11.97 -10.15 -4.91
C ARG A 209 -10.94 -9.17 -4.37
N ARG A 210 -9.94 -9.66 -3.62
CA ARG A 210 -8.86 -8.82 -3.08
C ARG A 210 -8.06 -8.13 -4.19
N GLY A 211 -7.60 -8.87 -5.21
CA GLY A 211 -6.88 -8.30 -6.35
C GLY A 211 -7.68 -7.25 -7.11
N ARG A 212 -8.96 -7.52 -7.40
CA ARG A 212 -9.87 -6.60 -8.09
C ARG A 212 -10.13 -5.34 -7.27
N VAL A 213 -10.49 -5.49 -5.99
CA VAL A 213 -10.74 -4.36 -5.11
C VAL A 213 -9.48 -3.52 -4.95
N MET A 214 -8.30 -4.12 -4.78
CA MET A 214 -7.04 -3.38 -4.71
C MET A 214 -6.76 -2.54 -5.96
N ASN A 215 -7.02 -3.11 -7.15
CA ASN A 215 -6.85 -2.42 -8.42
C ASN A 215 -7.78 -1.21 -8.53
N ASP A 216 -9.07 -1.42 -8.28
CA ASP A 216 -10.11 -0.39 -8.41
C ASP A 216 -10.01 0.67 -7.30
N PHE A 217 -9.71 0.27 -6.06
CA PHE A 217 -9.68 1.12 -4.87
C PHE A 217 -8.55 2.15 -4.92
N PHE A 218 -7.35 1.73 -5.32
CA PHE A 218 -6.20 2.61 -5.46
C PHE A 218 -6.00 3.13 -6.87
N ASP A 219 -6.93 2.81 -7.77
CA ASP A 219 -6.88 3.15 -9.19
C ASP A 219 -5.48 2.88 -9.75
N LEU A 220 -5.07 1.61 -9.63
CA LEU A 220 -3.70 1.19 -9.96
C LEU A 220 -3.42 1.31 -11.46
N ASN A 221 -4.41 1.64 -12.28
CA ASN A 221 -4.31 1.89 -13.72
C ASN A 221 -4.62 3.35 -14.11
N ARG A 222 -4.47 4.32 -13.20
CA ARG A 222 -4.52 5.74 -13.59
C ARG A 222 -3.35 6.14 -14.50
N ASP A 223 -3.59 7.09 -15.40
CA ASP A 223 -2.68 7.47 -16.50
C ASP A 223 -1.26 7.77 -16.02
N GLY A 224 -1.10 8.67 -15.04
CA GLY A 224 0.23 9.05 -14.55
C GLY A 224 1.01 7.90 -13.91
N LEU A 225 0.33 6.85 -13.41
CA LEU A 225 0.98 5.66 -12.87
C LEU A 225 1.35 4.67 -13.98
N GLN A 226 0.49 4.52 -14.99
CA GLN A 226 0.76 3.71 -16.18
C GLN A 226 1.97 4.25 -16.95
N ALA A 227 2.05 5.56 -17.17
CA ALA A 227 3.19 6.19 -17.84
C ALA A 227 4.52 5.96 -17.12
N GLN A 228 4.53 6.12 -15.80
CA GLN A 228 5.72 5.85 -15.00
C GLN A 228 6.15 4.38 -15.09
N ARG A 229 5.20 3.43 -15.05
CA ARG A 229 5.51 2.01 -15.24
C ARG A 229 6.05 1.74 -16.63
N ALA A 230 5.41 2.28 -17.67
CA ALA A 230 5.82 2.10 -19.06
C ALA A 230 7.27 2.53 -19.29
N ALA A 231 7.69 3.68 -18.75
CA ALA A 231 9.08 4.12 -18.79
C ALA A 231 10.06 3.10 -18.17
N TRP A 232 9.71 2.50 -17.03
CA TRP A 232 10.51 1.44 -16.41
C TRP A 232 10.55 0.15 -17.26
N LEU A 233 9.44 -0.20 -17.92
CA LEU A 233 9.38 -1.37 -18.79
C LEU A 233 10.22 -1.19 -20.07
N LEU A 234 10.24 0.02 -20.65
CA LEU A 234 11.14 0.35 -21.77
C LEU A 234 12.62 0.25 -21.36
N ALA A 235 12.95 0.66 -20.13
CA ALA A 235 14.30 0.44 -19.59
C ALA A 235 14.63 -1.05 -19.43
N VAL A 236 13.68 -1.87 -18.97
CA VAL A 236 13.83 -3.34 -18.93
C VAL A 236 14.07 -3.90 -20.32
N TRP A 237 13.23 -3.55 -21.29
CA TRP A 237 13.35 -4.03 -22.67
C TRP A 237 14.69 -3.66 -23.29
N SER A 238 15.11 -2.41 -23.15
CA SER A 238 16.39 -1.92 -23.68
C SER A 238 17.58 -2.70 -23.11
N ASN A 239 17.59 -2.93 -21.78
CA ASN A 239 18.62 -3.74 -21.16
C ASN A 239 18.54 -5.21 -21.59
N ARG A 240 17.35 -5.75 -21.89
CA ARG A 240 17.23 -7.11 -22.41
C ARG A 240 17.85 -7.24 -23.80
N LEU A 241 17.56 -6.30 -24.71
CA LEU A 241 18.17 -6.28 -26.05
C LEU A 241 19.69 -6.19 -26.01
N LEU A 242 20.24 -5.40 -25.07
CA LEU A 242 21.69 -5.30 -24.88
C LEU A 242 22.28 -6.59 -24.29
N ALA A 243 21.61 -7.21 -23.31
CA ALA A 243 22.05 -8.48 -22.74
C ALA A 243 22.07 -9.60 -23.80
N ASP A 244 21.09 -9.64 -24.70
CA ASP A 244 21.05 -10.60 -25.81
C ASP A 244 22.22 -10.40 -26.80
N LYS A 245 22.77 -9.19 -26.89
CA LYS A 245 23.99 -8.88 -27.66
C LYS A 245 25.28 -9.21 -26.91
N GLY A 246 25.20 -9.73 -25.68
CA GLY A 246 26.34 -10.09 -24.86
C GLY A 246 26.93 -8.95 -24.03
N GLU A 247 26.23 -7.82 -23.88
CA GLU A 247 26.71 -6.68 -23.09
C GLU A 247 26.72 -6.99 -21.58
N PRO A 248 27.89 -7.06 -20.91
CA PRO A 248 27.97 -7.53 -19.53
C PRO A 248 27.26 -6.61 -18.53
N PHE A 249 27.24 -5.29 -18.77
CA PHE A 249 26.58 -4.34 -17.89
C PHE A 249 25.05 -4.52 -17.91
N ALA A 250 24.49 -5.01 -19.02
CA ALA A 250 23.06 -5.16 -19.19
C ALA A 250 22.48 -6.25 -18.28
N LEU A 251 23.20 -7.38 -18.12
CA LEU A 251 22.81 -8.42 -17.15
C LEU A 251 22.74 -7.89 -15.72
N LYS A 252 23.76 -7.12 -15.31
CA LYS A 252 23.79 -6.47 -13.99
C LYS A 252 22.66 -5.44 -13.81
N SER A 253 22.29 -4.73 -14.88
CA SER A 253 21.14 -3.84 -14.88
C SER A 253 19.81 -4.61 -14.73
N LEU A 254 19.64 -5.73 -15.43
CA LEU A 254 18.44 -6.57 -15.31
C LEU A 254 18.30 -7.16 -13.90
N GLU A 255 19.39 -7.58 -13.27
CA GLU A 255 19.39 -8.00 -11.85
C GLU A 255 18.92 -6.88 -10.92
N ARG A 256 19.41 -5.66 -11.13
CA ARG A 256 18.96 -4.48 -10.37
C ARG A 256 17.48 -4.18 -10.60
N LEU A 257 17.00 -4.33 -11.83
CA LEU A 257 15.60 -4.10 -12.21
C LEU A 257 14.64 -5.17 -11.66
N ARG A 258 15.15 -6.31 -11.18
CA ARG A 258 14.39 -7.32 -10.43
C ARG A 258 14.32 -7.03 -8.92
N SER A 259 15.10 -6.07 -8.42
CA SER A 259 15.19 -5.77 -6.99
C SER A 259 13.85 -5.27 -6.42
N PRO A 260 13.45 -5.68 -5.20
CA PRO A 260 12.27 -5.13 -4.53
C PRO A 260 12.43 -3.64 -4.18
N ARG A 261 13.64 -3.08 -4.27
CA ARG A 261 13.94 -1.69 -3.91
C ARG A 261 13.65 -0.70 -5.02
N ILE A 262 13.47 -1.14 -6.26
CA ILE A 262 13.13 -0.24 -7.36
C ILE A 262 11.64 0.09 -7.38
N PRO A 263 11.23 1.25 -7.93
CA PRO A 263 9.81 1.54 -8.17
C PRO A 263 9.16 0.43 -9.00
N TYR A 264 7.87 0.20 -8.78
CA TYR A 264 7.07 -0.72 -9.61
C TYR A 264 7.64 -2.14 -9.72
N SER A 265 8.26 -2.63 -8.65
CA SER A 265 9.06 -3.85 -8.70
C SER A 265 8.27 -5.11 -9.10
N ASN A 266 6.99 -5.22 -8.73
CA ASN A 266 6.16 -6.33 -9.20
C ASN A 266 5.90 -6.22 -10.73
N CYS A 267 5.60 -5.02 -11.23
CA CYS A 267 5.40 -4.77 -12.66
C CYS A 267 6.66 -5.11 -13.48
N THR A 268 7.84 -4.67 -13.03
CA THR A 268 9.10 -4.97 -13.72
C THR A 268 9.45 -6.46 -13.67
N LYS A 269 9.22 -7.14 -12.54
CA LYS A 269 9.38 -8.60 -12.42
C LYS A 269 8.48 -9.35 -13.41
N CYS A 270 7.18 -9.03 -13.44
CA CYS A 270 6.23 -9.65 -14.36
C CYS A 270 6.66 -9.47 -15.83
N PHE A 271 7.14 -8.28 -16.20
CA PHE A 271 7.61 -8.03 -17.56
C PHE A 271 8.94 -8.74 -17.88
N LEU A 272 9.88 -8.82 -16.92
CA LEU A 272 11.10 -9.63 -17.06
C LEU A 272 10.80 -11.12 -17.26
N ASP A 273 9.83 -11.64 -16.51
CA ASP A 273 9.34 -13.01 -16.66
C ASP A 273 8.72 -13.21 -18.05
N MET A 274 7.89 -12.27 -18.52
CA MET A 274 7.32 -12.29 -19.86
C MET A 274 8.39 -12.27 -20.96
N CYS A 275 9.41 -11.42 -20.86
CA CYS A 275 10.53 -11.38 -21.80
C CYS A 275 11.25 -12.74 -21.90
N SER A 276 11.29 -13.50 -20.81
CA SER A 276 11.98 -14.78 -20.73
C SER A 276 11.10 -15.95 -21.18
N ALA A 277 9.81 -15.92 -20.85
CA ALA A 277 8.85 -16.99 -21.16
C ALA A 277 8.18 -16.83 -22.53
N ASN A 278 7.92 -15.61 -22.99
CA ASN A 278 7.22 -15.31 -24.22
C ASN A 278 7.65 -13.94 -24.79
N ARG A 279 8.87 -13.91 -25.35
CA ARG A 279 9.45 -12.71 -25.96
C ARG A 279 8.55 -12.05 -27.03
N PRO A 280 7.90 -12.77 -27.97
CA PRO A 280 7.02 -12.13 -28.95
C PRO A 280 5.88 -11.32 -28.33
N ASN A 281 5.33 -11.76 -27.19
CA ASN A 281 4.32 -10.98 -26.49
C ASN A 281 4.91 -9.71 -25.85
N ALA A 282 6.09 -9.79 -25.24
CA ALA A 282 6.76 -8.61 -24.70
C ALA A 282 7.07 -7.58 -25.81
N GLU A 283 7.54 -8.04 -26.97
CA GLU A 283 7.84 -7.20 -28.14
C GLU A 283 6.61 -6.47 -28.69
N ARG A 284 5.44 -7.13 -28.71
CA ARG A 284 4.17 -6.52 -29.13
C ARG A 284 3.72 -5.38 -28.22
N LEU A 285 4.13 -5.37 -26.95
CA LEU A 285 3.78 -4.32 -26.01
C LEU A 285 4.63 -3.06 -26.19
N ILE A 286 5.82 -3.16 -26.78
CA ILE A 286 6.76 -2.04 -26.86
C ILE A 286 6.18 -0.79 -27.53
N PRO A 287 5.53 -0.87 -28.71
CA PRO A 287 4.94 0.33 -29.32
C PRO A 287 3.85 0.97 -28.47
N ILE A 288 3.12 0.18 -27.67
CA ILE A 288 2.09 0.68 -26.76
C ILE A 288 2.74 1.43 -25.60
N LEU A 289 3.81 0.87 -25.02
CA LEU A 289 4.55 1.50 -23.93
C LEU A 289 5.21 2.81 -24.36
N GLU A 290 5.79 2.85 -25.57
CA GLU A 290 6.36 4.07 -26.16
C GLU A 290 5.30 5.16 -26.33
N GLU A 291 4.12 4.80 -26.84
CA GLU A 291 3.02 5.74 -27.04
C GLU A 291 2.48 6.29 -25.70
N ILE A 292 2.36 5.44 -24.67
CA ILE A 292 1.93 5.88 -23.33
C ILE A 292 2.91 6.92 -22.76
N VAL A 293 4.22 6.67 -22.86
CA VAL A 293 5.24 7.61 -22.38
C VAL A 293 5.16 8.91 -23.17
N ARG A 294 5.06 8.84 -24.50
CA ARG A 294 4.96 10.01 -25.37
C ARG A 294 3.76 10.90 -25.02
N ILE A 295 2.57 10.31 -24.89
CA ILE A 295 1.35 11.06 -24.51
C ILE A 295 1.52 11.76 -23.15
N SER A 296 2.21 11.13 -22.21
CA SER A 296 2.42 11.71 -20.87
C SER A 296 3.42 12.87 -20.82
N GLU A 297 4.30 12.98 -21.82
CA GLU A 297 5.26 14.08 -21.95
C GLU A 297 4.64 15.31 -22.65
N ASP A 298 3.62 15.07 -23.48
CA ASP A 298 2.93 16.10 -24.28
C ASP A 298 1.79 16.80 -23.51
N GLY A 299 1.37 16.29 -22.35
CA GLY A 299 0.23 16.77 -21.54
C GLY A 299 0.61 17.43 -20.22
#